data_AF-A0YW69-F1
#
_entry.id   AF-A0YW69-F1
#
_cell.length_a   1.000
_cell.length_b   1.000
_cell.length_c   1.000
_cell.angle_alpha   90.00
_cell.angle_beta   90.00
_cell.angle_gamma   90.00
#
_symmetry.space_group_name_H-M   'P 1'
#
loop_
_entity.id
_entity.type
_entity.pdbx_description
1 polymer ?
#
loop_
_entity_poly.entity_id
_entity_poly.type
_entity_poly.pdbx_seq_one_letter_code
_entity_poly.pdbx_strand_id
1 'polypeptide(L)'
;MFDLGKNKKNRTPSTRLKTHENLTLSDYITAVKWSPEGLLAASSACGEIILWHQKEQVFVLQSETEKSIDCLSFSRDGQYLAAGGQDGVVKIWHLPTQTLTPLDPTSAWVDQLAWSSTTNQLAFSRGRTVQIWDAETHREVTQLNFHDSSVLCLAWHPVLDTLAVGGYQGVKIWQGSNWEDDPHVLQIPSASQAVAWSPDGKYIACGNLDRTLAVVEWGNPHPWVMRGFPGKVRSLAWSDSPTVLGAPLLAVASAEGVVIWEKQIQEEAGWEGWVLEGHRENVTGIEFQPGTFLLASGSEEGAVCLWHSAEKIIQTLEDGVDGFSCLSWHPRGEFLAAGGRRGELIIWSKSTSGRGFARK
;
A
#
# COMPACT_ATOMS: atom_id res chain seq x y z
N MET A 1 -39.59 -32.18 33.36
CA MET A 1 -38.29 -31.74 33.91
C MET A 1 -37.25 -32.63 33.25
N PHE A 2 -36.38 -32.21 32.33
CA PHE A 2 -35.90 -30.91 31.91
C PHE A 2 -35.69 -30.96 30.39
N ASP A 3 -36.08 -29.90 29.68
CA ASP A 3 -35.75 -29.70 28.26
C ASP A 3 -34.37 -29.06 28.18
N LEU A 4 -33.45 -29.72 27.48
CA LEU A 4 -32.04 -29.36 27.38
C LEU A 4 -31.89 -28.12 26.49
N GLY A 5 -31.23 -27.11 27.04
CA GLY A 5 -31.00 -25.81 26.44
C GLY A 5 -30.44 -25.90 25.02
N LYS A 6 -31.14 -25.24 24.09
CA LYS A 6 -30.63 -24.93 22.76
C LYS A 6 -29.35 -24.10 22.91
N ASN A 7 -28.23 -24.68 22.50
CA ASN A 7 -26.98 -23.99 22.21
C ASN A 7 -27.24 -22.78 21.31
N LYS A 8 -27.21 -21.58 21.90
CA LYS A 8 -27.04 -20.34 21.14
C LYS A 8 -25.65 -20.40 20.53
N LYS A 9 -25.57 -20.81 19.26
CA LYS A 9 -24.39 -20.55 18.42
C LYS A 9 -24.12 -19.04 18.49
N ASN A 10 -23.01 -18.66 19.11
CA ASN A 10 -22.42 -17.34 18.97
C ASN A 10 -22.11 -17.12 17.49
N ARG A 11 -23.08 -16.56 16.74
CA ARG A 11 -22.81 -16.00 15.42
C ARG A 11 -22.01 -14.74 15.66
N THR A 12 -20.69 -14.84 15.53
CA THR A 12 -19.89 -13.66 15.22
C THR A 12 -20.52 -13.00 13.98
N PRO A 13 -20.85 -11.70 14.01
CA PRO A 13 -21.35 -11.03 12.84
C PRO A 13 -20.25 -11.03 11.79
N SER A 14 -20.31 -11.97 10.84
CA SER A 14 -19.44 -11.97 9.66
C SER A 14 -19.78 -10.73 8.86
N THR A 15 -18.95 -9.71 9.00
CA THR A 15 -19.11 -8.48 8.25
C THR A 15 -18.82 -8.81 6.79
N ARG A 16 -19.86 -8.84 5.96
CA ARG A 16 -19.72 -9.03 4.51
C ARG A 16 -19.66 -7.68 3.83
N LEU A 17 -18.64 -7.51 2.98
CA LEU A 17 -18.56 -6.40 2.05
C LEU A 17 -19.51 -6.63 0.87
N LYS A 18 -20.07 -5.54 0.34
CA LYS A 18 -20.84 -5.53 -0.90
C LYS A 18 -20.39 -4.35 -1.73
N THR A 19 -20.56 -4.48 -3.04
CA THR A 19 -20.28 -3.43 -4.01
C THR A 19 -21.11 -2.20 -3.64
N HIS A 20 -20.39 -1.11 -3.38
CA HIS A 20 -20.94 0.19 -3.04
C HIS A 20 -20.97 1.08 -4.27
N GLU A 21 -19.84 1.13 -4.99
CA GLU A 21 -19.70 1.89 -6.24
C GLU A 21 -18.88 1.10 -7.26
N ASN A 22 -19.15 1.36 -8.53
CA ASN A 22 -18.40 0.85 -9.68
C ASN A 22 -18.23 1.98 -10.70
N LEU A 23 -16.99 2.39 -10.90
CA LEU A 23 -16.59 3.44 -11.84
C LEU A 23 -15.70 2.83 -12.93
N THR A 24 -15.58 3.53 -14.05
CA THR A 24 -14.75 3.07 -15.17
C THR A 24 -13.86 4.22 -15.63
N LEU A 25 -12.55 3.99 -15.58
CA LEU A 25 -11.54 4.78 -16.29
C LEU A 25 -11.33 4.19 -17.68
N SER A 26 -10.68 4.94 -18.57
CA SER A 26 -10.52 4.58 -19.98
C SER A 26 -9.49 3.48 -20.25
N ASP A 27 -8.66 3.14 -19.26
CA ASP A 27 -7.62 2.11 -19.39
C ASP A 27 -7.26 1.49 -18.02
N TYR A 28 -6.35 0.50 -18.02
CA TYR A 28 -5.76 -0.16 -16.87
C TYR A 28 -5.52 0.78 -15.69
N ILE A 29 -6.10 0.48 -14.53
CA ILE A 29 -5.86 1.26 -13.31
C ILE A 29 -4.49 0.91 -12.77
N THR A 30 -3.64 1.91 -12.61
CA THR A 30 -2.26 1.76 -12.16
C THR A 30 -2.11 1.94 -10.66
N ALA A 31 -2.90 2.83 -10.05
CA ALA A 31 -2.86 3.09 -8.62
C ALA A 31 -4.22 3.54 -8.09
N VAL A 32 -4.50 3.15 -6.85
CA VAL A 32 -5.66 3.59 -6.06
C VAL A 32 -5.15 3.92 -4.66
N LYS A 33 -5.51 5.09 -4.13
CA LYS A 33 -5.08 5.55 -2.80
C LYS A 33 -6.17 6.35 -2.10
N TRP A 34 -6.34 6.10 -0.81
CA TRP A 34 -7.16 6.96 0.05
C TRP A 34 -6.31 8.05 0.71
N SER A 35 -6.86 9.25 0.81
CA SER A 35 -6.41 10.27 1.74
C SER A 35 -6.82 9.93 3.19
N PRO A 36 -6.17 10.51 4.21
CA PRO A 36 -6.54 10.34 5.62
C PRO A 36 -8.01 10.69 5.95
N GLU A 37 -8.60 11.60 5.16
CA GLU A 37 -9.96 12.14 5.32
C GLU A 37 -11.01 11.30 4.60
N GLY A 38 -10.60 10.34 3.75
CA GLY A 38 -11.51 9.44 3.03
C GLY A 38 -11.85 9.87 1.60
N LEU A 39 -11.10 10.79 1.00
CA LEU A 39 -11.11 11.02 -0.45
C LEU A 39 -10.27 9.93 -1.14
N LEU A 40 -10.84 9.26 -2.14
CA LEU A 40 -10.15 8.27 -2.97
C LEU A 40 -9.58 8.93 -4.22
N ALA A 41 -8.34 8.62 -4.57
CA ALA A 41 -7.75 8.93 -5.87
C ALA A 41 -7.50 7.64 -6.64
N ALA A 42 -7.70 7.67 -7.95
CA ALA A 42 -7.35 6.59 -8.86
C ALA A 42 -6.70 7.15 -10.13
N SER A 43 -5.74 6.40 -10.69
CA SER A 43 -5.05 6.74 -11.94
C SER A 43 -5.05 5.59 -12.94
N SER A 44 -4.91 5.92 -14.23
CA SER A 44 -4.86 4.94 -15.31
C SER A 44 -3.60 5.02 -16.17
N ALA A 45 -3.39 3.96 -16.97
CA ALA A 45 -2.28 3.82 -17.91
C ALA A 45 -2.35 4.80 -19.10
N CYS A 46 -3.52 5.39 -19.38
CA CYS A 46 -3.68 6.46 -20.36
C CYS A 46 -3.53 7.87 -19.76
N GLY A 47 -3.29 7.95 -18.45
CA GLY A 47 -2.94 9.18 -17.74
C GLY A 47 -4.09 9.89 -17.06
N GLU A 48 -5.27 9.28 -16.95
CA GLU A 48 -6.37 9.88 -16.20
C GLU A 48 -6.08 9.87 -14.71
N ILE A 49 -6.58 10.89 -14.03
CA ILE A 49 -6.60 10.95 -12.57
C ILE A 49 -7.97 11.43 -12.13
N ILE A 50 -8.65 10.62 -11.33
CA ILE A 50 -9.94 10.95 -10.74
C ILE A 50 -9.86 10.99 -9.23
N LEU A 51 -10.77 11.75 -8.63
CA LEU A 51 -11.08 11.72 -7.22
C LEU A 51 -12.51 11.23 -7.01
N TRP A 52 -12.73 10.42 -6.00
CA TRP A 52 -14.05 9.99 -5.56
C TRP A 52 -14.24 10.29 -4.07
N HIS A 53 -15.40 10.84 -3.73
CA HIS A 53 -15.81 11.07 -2.35
C HIS A 53 -17.16 10.39 -2.09
N GLN A 54 -17.37 9.90 -0.86
CA GLN A 54 -18.53 9.07 -0.45
C GLN A 54 -19.92 9.65 -0.81
N LYS A 55 -20.04 10.96 -1.01
CA LYS A 55 -21.28 11.61 -1.49
C LYS A 55 -21.49 11.47 -3.01
N GLU A 56 -20.95 10.41 -3.61
CA GLU A 56 -21.06 10.07 -5.04
C GLU A 56 -20.56 11.19 -5.97
N GLN A 57 -19.56 11.96 -5.52
CA GLN A 57 -18.94 13.00 -6.34
C GLN A 57 -17.63 12.48 -6.92
N VAL A 58 -17.61 12.32 -8.24
CA VAL A 58 -16.41 12.06 -9.02
C VAL A 58 -15.90 13.38 -9.58
N PHE A 59 -14.62 13.68 -9.34
CA PHE A 59 -13.94 14.83 -9.93
C PHE A 59 -12.80 14.33 -10.82
N VAL A 60 -12.79 14.75 -12.08
CA VAL A 60 -11.66 14.46 -12.99
C VAL A 60 -10.62 15.56 -12.78
N LEU A 61 -9.46 15.21 -12.21
CA LEU A 61 -8.34 16.14 -12.02
C LEU A 61 -7.50 16.28 -13.30
N GLN A 62 -7.35 15.18 -14.03
CA GLN A 62 -6.64 15.11 -15.29
C GLN A 62 -7.38 14.13 -16.21
N SER A 63 -7.74 14.58 -17.41
CA SER A 63 -8.22 13.72 -18.49
C SER A 63 -7.06 13.00 -19.17
N GLU A 64 -7.35 12.04 -20.05
CA GLU A 64 -6.36 11.23 -20.77
C GLU A 64 -5.24 12.06 -21.41
N THR A 65 -3.99 11.62 -21.23
CA THR A 65 -2.79 12.27 -21.77
C THR A 65 -1.88 11.34 -22.59
N GLU A 66 -2.34 10.12 -22.93
CA GLU A 66 -1.56 9.06 -23.61
C GLU A 66 -0.24 8.67 -22.91
N LYS A 67 -0.09 9.07 -21.65
CA LYS A 67 1.10 8.86 -20.82
C LYS A 67 0.63 8.30 -19.49
N SER A 68 1.13 7.12 -19.13
CA SER A 68 0.77 6.45 -17.89
C SER A 68 1.07 7.32 -16.68
N ILE A 69 0.16 7.31 -15.71
CA ILE A 69 0.43 7.77 -14.35
C ILE A 69 0.63 6.50 -13.52
N ASP A 70 1.84 6.26 -13.03
CA ASP A 70 2.21 4.97 -12.45
C ASP A 70 2.13 4.96 -10.91
N CYS A 71 2.10 6.15 -10.28
CA CYS A 71 2.08 6.26 -8.83
C CYS A 71 1.26 7.47 -8.34
N LEU A 72 0.62 7.28 -7.18
CA LEU A 72 -0.19 8.27 -6.47
C LEU A 72 0.15 8.26 -4.98
N SER A 73 0.10 9.42 -4.32
CA SER A 73 0.22 9.52 -2.86
C SER A 73 -0.37 10.82 -2.34
N PHE A 74 -1.04 10.75 -1.18
CA PHE A 74 -1.55 11.90 -0.45
C PHE A 74 -0.57 12.34 0.64
N SER A 75 -0.49 13.65 0.89
CA SER A 75 0.16 14.18 2.08
C SER A 75 -0.57 13.72 3.36
N ARG A 76 0.15 13.71 4.48
CA ARG A 76 -0.40 13.28 5.78
C ARG A 76 -1.57 14.14 6.25
N ASP A 77 -1.62 15.40 5.87
CA ASP A 77 -2.71 16.32 6.19
C ASP A 77 -3.87 16.28 5.17
N GLY A 78 -3.76 15.43 4.13
CA GLY A 78 -4.76 15.29 3.07
C GLY A 78 -4.87 16.50 2.13
N GLN A 79 -4.05 17.53 2.29
CA GLN A 79 -4.14 18.76 1.51
C GLN A 79 -3.48 18.64 0.15
N TYR A 80 -2.60 17.66 -0.07
CA TYR A 80 -1.88 17.50 -1.32
C TYR A 80 -2.04 16.08 -1.88
N LEU A 81 -2.29 15.99 -3.19
CA LEU A 81 -2.15 14.76 -3.97
C LEU A 81 -0.95 14.93 -4.89
N ALA A 82 -0.05 13.96 -4.91
CA ALA A 82 1.02 13.86 -5.89
C ALA A 82 0.76 12.71 -6.86
N ALA A 83 1.09 12.92 -8.13
CA ALA A 83 1.10 11.89 -9.17
C ALA A 83 2.37 11.95 -9.99
N GLY A 84 2.85 10.80 -10.46
CA GLY A 84 4.00 10.68 -11.35
C GLY A 84 3.85 9.49 -12.29
N GLY A 85 4.56 9.49 -13.41
CA GLY A 85 4.55 8.38 -14.36
C GLY A 85 5.49 8.57 -15.55
N GLN A 86 5.01 8.17 -16.73
CA GLN A 86 5.82 8.00 -17.94
C GLN A 86 6.31 9.31 -18.56
N ASP A 87 5.59 10.42 -18.35
CA ASP A 87 6.00 11.75 -18.83
C ASP A 87 7.15 12.35 -18.01
N GLY A 88 7.51 11.71 -16.89
CA GLY A 88 8.56 12.17 -15.99
C GLY A 88 8.19 13.44 -15.23
N VAL A 89 6.93 13.89 -15.26
CA VAL A 89 6.49 15.11 -14.57
C VAL A 89 5.78 14.73 -13.27
N VAL A 90 6.26 15.23 -12.14
CA VAL A 90 5.52 15.13 -10.88
C VAL A 90 4.49 16.25 -10.83
N LYS A 91 3.22 15.87 -10.69
CA LYS A 91 2.08 16.79 -10.62
C LYS A 91 1.57 16.80 -9.19
N ILE A 92 1.39 17.99 -8.62
CA ILE A 92 0.93 18.17 -7.24
C ILE A 92 -0.34 19.02 -7.25
N TRP A 93 -1.44 18.48 -6.73
CA TRP A 93 -2.70 19.21 -6.57
C TRP A 93 -2.89 19.61 -5.11
N HIS A 94 -3.15 20.89 -4.85
CA HIS A 94 -3.58 21.38 -3.55
C HIS A 94 -5.12 21.30 -3.42
N LEU A 95 -5.60 20.46 -2.52
CA LEU A 95 -7.00 20.12 -2.30
C LEU A 95 -7.60 20.94 -1.15
N PRO A 96 -8.91 21.29 -1.19
CA PRO A 96 -9.88 20.93 -2.23
C PRO A 96 -9.88 21.88 -3.43
N THR A 97 -9.01 22.89 -3.46
CA THR A 97 -8.98 23.90 -4.55
C THR A 97 -8.60 23.32 -5.92
N GLN A 98 -7.98 22.14 -5.92
CA GLN A 98 -7.46 21.45 -7.11
C GLN A 98 -6.44 22.29 -7.89
N THR A 99 -5.70 23.17 -7.19
CA THR A 99 -4.66 23.98 -7.81
C THR A 99 -3.47 23.11 -8.15
N LEU A 100 -3.12 23.02 -9.44
CA LEU A 100 -2.03 22.19 -9.94
C LEU A 100 -0.70 22.95 -9.93
N THR A 101 0.32 22.32 -9.35
CA THR A 101 1.73 22.70 -9.45
C THR A 101 2.50 21.56 -10.11
N PRO A 102 2.86 21.67 -11.41
CA PRO A 102 3.76 20.72 -12.03
C PRO A 102 5.21 21.04 -11.62
N LEU A 103 5.98 20.00 -11.27
CA LEU A 103 7.42 20.11 -11.05
C LEU A 103 8.18 19.94 -12.37
N ASP A 104 9.46 20.33 -12.37
CA ASP A 104 10.30 20.22 -13.54
C ASP A 104 10.42 18.76 -14.02
N PRO A 105 10.27 18.51 -15.33
CA PRO A 105 10.34 17.16 -15.87
C PRO A 105 11.67 16.50 -15.53
N THR A 106 11.60 15.25 -15.11
CA THR A 106 12.77 14.41 -14.92
C THR A 106 13.10 13.71 -16.24
N SER A 107 14.37 13.36 -16.46
CA SER A 107 14.78 12.62 -17.66
C SER A 107 14.40 11.12 -17.62
N ALA A 108 13.71 10.68 -16.56
CA ALA A 108 13.32 9.31 -16.32
C ALA A 108 11.82 9.25 -16.00
N TRP A 109 11.24 8.05 -16.00
CA TRP A 109 9.89 7.86 -15.46
C TRP A 109 9.89 8.08 -13.95
N VAL A 110 8.78 8.59 -13.43
CA VAL A 110 8.54 8.66 -11.99
C VAL A 110 7.62 7.52 -11.62
N ASP A 111 8.22 6.41 -11.22
CA ASP A 111 7.55 5.18 -10.83
C ASP A 111 7.39 5.03 -9.31
N GLN A 112 8.11 5.85 -8.52
CA GLN A 112 8.08 5.83 -7.08
C GLN A 112 7.90 7.25 -6.53
N LEU A 113 6.90 7.42 -5.66
CA LEU A 113 6.72 8.64 -4.88
C LEU A 113 6.11 8.31 -3.51
N ALA A 114 6.44 9.10 -2.50
CA ALA A 114 5.88 8.96 -1.16
C ALA A 114 5.96 10.29 -0.40
N TRP A 115 4.86 10.68 0.23
CA TRP A 115 4.85 11.79 1.18
C TRP A 115 5.42 11.36 2.53
N SER A 116 6.11 12.28 3.19
CA SER A 116 6.59 12.11 4.55
C SER A 116 5.42 11.90 5.49
N SER A 117 5.64 11.01 6.45
CA SER A 117 4.69 10.73 7.51
C SER A 117 4.72 11.80 8.59
N THR A 118 5.66 12.75 8.59
CA THR A 118 5.82 13.74 9.67
C THR A 118 5.76 15.18 9.18
N THR A 119 6.14 15.41 7.92
CA THR A 119 6.20 16.72 7.28
C THR A 119 5.45 16.66 5.94
N ASN A 120 5.17 17.83 5.34
CA ASN A 120 4.65 17.92 3.99
C ASN A 120 5.77 17.89 2.93
N GLN A 121 6.73 16.98 3.11
CA GLN A 121 7.78 16.70 2.13
C GLN A 121 7.39 15.51 1.26
N LEU A 122 7.65 15.63 -0.05
CA LEU A 122 7.47 14.58 -1.04
C LEU A 122 8.83 14.05 -1.48
N ALA A 123 9.02 12.74 -1.37
CA ALA A 123 10.13 12.03 -2.01
C ALA A 123 9.66 11.42 -3.33
N PHE A 124 10.44 11.54 -4.40
CA PHE A 124 10.14 10.88 -5.67
C PHE A 124 11.40 10.46 -6.45
N SER A 125 11.29 9.38 -7.22
CA SER A 125 12.39 8.86 -8.03
C SER A 125 12.67 9.77 -9.24
N ARG A 126 13.97 9.98 -9.53
CA ARG A 126 14.50 10.62 -10.74
C ARG A 126 15.58 9.74 -11.35
N GLY A 127 15.22 8.53 -11.77
CA GLY A 127 16.17 7.52 -12.24
C GLY A 127 16.99 6.92 -11.10
N ARG A 128 18.26 7.34 -10.96
CA ARG A 128 19.20 6.83 -9.91
C ARG A 128 19.32 7.75 -8.69
N THR A 129 18.49 8.79 -8.63
CA THR A 129 18.45 9.73 -7.53
C THR A 129 17.03 9.87 -7.01
N VAL A 130 16.89 10.36 -5.78
CA VAL A 130 15.59 10.71 -5.19
C VAL A 130 15.57 12.20 -4.95
N GLN A 131 14.52 12.88 -5.39
CA GLN A 131 14.31 14.29 -5.10
C GLN A 131 13.41 14.42 -3.87
N ILE A 132 13.79 15.31 -2.95
CA ILE A 132 12.94 15.76 -1.85
C ILE A 132 12.42 17.16 -2.20
N TRP A 133 11.11 17.34 -2.12
CA TRP A 133 10.41 18.60 -2.39
C TRP A 133 9.48 18.93 -1.23
N ASP A 134 9.38 20.19 -0.87
CA ASP A 134 8.59 20.65 0.27
C ASP A 134 7.37 21.45 -0.20
N ALA A 135 6.17 21.03 0.21
CA ALA A 135 4.91 21.62 -0.23
C ALA A 135 4.58 22.96 0.39
N GLU A 136 5.08 23.23 1.60
CA GLU A 136 4.79 24.48 2.30
C GLU A 136 5.61 25.63 1.74
N THR A 137 6.85 25.35 1.35
CA THR A 137 7.78 26.32 0.77
C THR A 137 7.77 26.32 -0.76
N HIS A 138 7.16 25.30 -1.39
CA HIS A 138 7.15 25.04 -2.82
C HIS A 138 8.56 24.96 -3.44
N ARG A 139 9.49 24.30 -2.76
CA ARG A 139 10.91 24.26 -3.15
C ARG A 139 11.48 22.85 -3.11
N GLU A 140 12.46 22.63 -3.98
CA GLU A 140 13.36 21.49 -3.90
C GLU A 140 14.24 21.62 -2.64
N VAL A 141 14.22 20.59 -1.78
CA VAL A 141 14.99 20.55 -0.53
C VAL A 141 16.38 19.98 -0.79
N THR A 142 16.45 18.82 -1.45
CA THR A 142 17.72 18.12 -1.74
C THR A 142 17.51 17.04 -2.81
N GLN A 143 18.62 16.55 -3.35
CA GLN A 143 18.67 15.39 -4.24
C GLN A 143 19.59 14.31 -3.66
N LEU A 144 19.02 13.17 -3.29
CA LEU A 144 19.72 12.04 -2.69
C LEU A 144 20.29 11.13 -3.78
N ASN A 145 21.58 10.87 -3.71
CA ASN A 145 22.25 10.01 -4.66
C ASN A 145 22.22 8.54 -4.23
N PHE A 146 21.40 7.72 -4.91
CA PHE A 146 21.40 6.28 -4.66
C PHE A 146 22.56 5.59 -5.40
N HIS A 147 22.97 6.08 -6.59
CA HIS A 147 24.09 5.64 -7.45
C HIS A 147 24.11 4.17 -7.90
N ASP A 148 23.77 3.22 -7.02
CA ASP A 148 23.99 1.79 -7.20
C ASP A 148 23.03 1.16 -8.23
N SER A 149 21.83 1.73 -8.41
CA SER A 149 20.90 1.38 -9.48
C SER A 149 19.80 2.44 -9.64
N SER A 150 18.82 2.15 -10.51
CA SER A 150 17.51 2.80 -10.42
C SER A 150 16.90 2.58 -9.04
N VAL A 151 16.17 3.58 -8.56
CA VAL A 151 15.37 3.48 -7.34
C VAL A 151 14.18 2.57 -7.61
N LEU A 152 14.02 1.50 -6.83
CA LEU A 152 12.93 0.53 -7.03
C LEU A 152 11.80 0.70 -6.01
N CYS A 153 12.09 1.26 -4.83
CA CYS A 153 11.09 1.51 -3.81
C CYS A 153 11.50 2.63 -2.85
N LEU A 154 10.49 3.28 -2.28
CA LEU A 154 10.62 4.35 -1.28
C LEU A 154 9.70 4.05 -0.10
N ALA A 155 10.17 4.28 1.13
CA ALA A 155 9.29 4.30 2.29
C ALA A 155 9.79 5.28 3.37
N TRP A 156 8.91 6.20 3.75
CA TRP A 156 9.13 7.02 4.94
C TRP A 156 8.88 6.21 6.20
N HIS A 157 9.72 6.41 7.19
CA HIS A 157 9.51 5.90 8.53
C HIS A 157 8.22 6.56 9.11
N PRO A 158 7.36 5.85 9.86
CA PRO A 158 6.04 6.37 10.27
C PRO A 158 6.06 7.45 11.37
N VAL A 159 7.13 7.50 12.18
CA VAL A 159 7.25 8.44 13.32
C VAL A 159 8.42 9.41 13.20
N LEU A 160 9.57 8.95 12.71
CA LEU A 160 10.77 9.74 12.46
C LEU A 160 10.75 10.32 11.06
N ASP A 161 11.36 11.50 10.90
CA ASP A 161 11.62 12.10 9.59
C ASP A 161 12.82 11.40 8.93
N THR A 162 12.59 10.18 8.45
CA THR A 162 13.62 9.28 7.91
C THR A 162 13.08 8.61 6.66
N LEU A 163 13.87 8.57 5.59
CA LEU A 163 13.50 7.96 4.31
C LEU A 163 14.38 6.74 4.01
N ALA A 164 13.75 5.59 3.75
CA ALA A 164 14.39 4.42 3.20
C ALA A 164 14.20 4.36 1.68
N VAL A 165 15.29 4.11 0.95
CA VAL A 165 15.32 3.95 -0.51
C VAL A 165 15.94 2.59 -0.83
N GLY A 166 15.21 1.76 -1.57
CA GLY A 166 15.67 0.44 -1.98
C GLY A 166 16.03 0.37 -3.47
N GLY A 167 17.02 -0.48 -3.77
CA GLY A 167 17.48 -0.77 -5.13
C GLY A 167 18.47 -1.93 -5.13
N TYR A 168 19.41 -1.95 -6.07
CA TYR A 168 20.52 -2.92 -6.12
C TYR A 168 21.50 -2.68 -4.97
N GLN A 169 21.99 -3.77 -4.36
CA GLN A 169 22.99 -3.78 -3.29
C GLN A 169 22.59 -3.14 -1.94
N GLY A 170 21.30 -2.95 -1.70
CA GLY A 170 20.79 -2.71 -0.34
C GLY A 170 19.72 -1.64 -0.26
N VAL A 171 19.38 -1.30 0.98
CA VAL A 171 18.49 -0.20 1.33
C VAL A 171 19.31 0.89 1.99
N LYS A 172 19.29 2.09 1.43
CA LYS A 172 19.93 3.27 2.00
C LYS A 172 18.89 4.08 2.77
N ILE A 173 19.28 4.60 3.92
CA ILE A 173 18.39 5.32 4.84
C ILE A 173 18.98 6.68 5.18
N TRP A 174 18.24 7.74 4.90
CA TRP A 174 18.62 9.13 5.17
C TRP A 174 17.74 9.72 6.28
N GLN A 175 18.31 10.64 7.05
CA GLN A 175 17.60 11.40 8.08
C GLN A 175 17.23 12.77 7.52
N GLY A 176 15.94 13.12 7.57
CA GLY A 176 15.42 14.38 7.03
C GLY A 176 15.86 15.62 7.80
N SER A 177 16.27 15.46 9.07
CA SER A 177 16.92 16.51 9.85
C SER A 177 18.27 16.96 9.28
N ASN A 178 18.95 16.10 8.51
CA ASN A 178 20.23 16.41 7.88
C ASN A 178 20.48 15.54 6.65
N TRP A 179 19.96 15.96 5.51
CA TRP A 179 20.08 15.21 4.25
C TRP A 179 21.51 15.10 3.70
N GLU A 180 22.43 15.95 4.16
CA GLU A 180 23.83 15.96 3.70
C GLU A 180 24.70 14.88 4.36
N ASP A 181 24.22 14.27 5.44
CA ASP A 181 24.94 13.17 6.09
C ASP A 181 24.90 11.90 5.24
N ASP A 182 25.96 11.09 5.35
CA ASP A 182 26.02 9.79 4.69
C ASP A 182 24.85 8.90 5.13
N PRO A 183 24.16 8.22 4.19
CA PRO A 183 23.05 7.35 4.54
C PRO A 183 23.52 6.15 5.34
N HIS A 184 22.67 5.68 6.25
CA HIS A 184 22.83 4.36 6.83
C HIS A 184 22.54 3.30 5.77
N VAL A 185 23.46 2.35 5.58
CA VAL A 185 23.33 1.31 4.55
C VAL A 185 22.97 -0.03 5.19
N LEU A 186 21.75 -0.50 4.92
CA LEU A 186 21.33 -1.85 5.23
C LEU A 186 21.80 -2.81 4.14
N GLN A 187 22.70 -3.71 4.51
CA GLN A 187 23.23 -4.73 3.62
C GLN A 187 22.19 -5.82 3.39
N ILE A 188 21.56 -5.81 2.22
CA ILE A 188 20.56 -6.82 1.81
C ILE A 188 21.17 -7.68 0.70
N PRO A 189 21.00 -9.03 0.73
CA PRO A 189 21.67 -9.94 -0.22
C PRO A 189 21.35 -9.74 -1.71
N SER A 190 20.24 -9.05 -2.03
CA SER A 190 19.73 -8.88 -3.40
C SER A 190 19.01 -7.54 -3.52
N ALA A 191 18.65 -7.18 -4.75
CA ALA A 191 17.92 -5.94 -5.02
C ALA A 191 16.53 -5.97 -4.37
N SER A 192 16.22 -4.93 -3.58
CA SER A 192 14.92 -4.79 -2.94
C SER A 192 13.94 -4.09 -3.89
N GLN A 193 12.85 -4.80 -4.24
CA GLN A 193 11.76 -4.28 -5.07
C GLN A 193 10.66 -3.61 -4.24
N ALA A 194 10.54 -3.99 -2.97
CA ALA A 194 9.57 -3.40 -2.04
C ALA A 194 10.25 -3.17 -0.69
N VAL A 195 9.97 -2.03 -0.08
CA VAL A 195 10.39 -1.69 1.28
C VAL A 195 9.18 -1.17 2.04
N ALA A 196 9.02 -1.59 3.28
CA ALA A 196 7.94 -1.13 4.15
C ALA A 196 8.38 -1.10 5.61
N TRP A 197 8.18 0.06 6.26
CA TRP A 197 8.32 0.18 7.71
C TRP A 197 7.09 -0.39 8.42
N SER A 198 7.30 -1.05 9.55
CA SER A 198 6.22 -1.40 10.45
C SER A 198 5.59 -0.12 11.03
N PRO A 199 4.28 -0.08 11.34
CA PRO A 199 3.61 1.13 11.82
C PRO A 199 4.16 1.68 13.14
N ASP A 200 4.79 0.84 13.96
CA ASP A 200 5.49 1.24 15.19
C ASP A 200 6.92 1.77 14.93
N GLY A 201 7.40 1.73 13.68
CA GLY A 201 8.73 2.18 13.27
C GLY A 201 9.88 1.25 13.67
N LYS A 202 9.60 0.12 14.32
CA LYS A 202 10.65 -0.75 14.86
C LYS A 202 11.24 -1.68 13.83
N TYR A 203 10.53 -2.02 12.77
CA TYR A 203 10.97 -2.98 11.76
C TYR A 203 10.92 -2.39 10.37
N ILE A 204 11.84 -2.82 9.54
CA ILE A 204 11.84 -2.59 8.09
C ILE A 204 11.83 -3.94 7.38
N ALA A 205 10.83 -4.14 6.52
CA ALA A 205 10.74 -5.30 5.63
C ALA A 205 11.22 -4.94 4.23
N CYS A 206 12.01 -5.82 3.62
CA CYS A 206 12.59 -5.65 2.29
C CYS A 206 12.26 -6.90 1.45
N GLY A 207 11.43 -6.74 0.43
CA GLY A 207 11.06 -7.79 -0.51
C GLY A 207 12.04 -7.81 -1.67
N ASN A 208 12.74 -8.92 -1.87
CA ASN A 208 13.89 -8.99 -2.77
C ASN A 208 13.62 -9.77 -4.06
N LEU A 209 14.34 -9.42 -5.12
CA LEU A 209 14.22 -10.08 -6.44
C LEU A 209 14.72 -11.53 -6.46
N ASP A 210 15.53 -11.94 -5.48
CA ASP A 210 16.04 -13.31 -5.35
C ASP A 210 15.04 -14.25 -4.63
N ARG A 211 13.79 -13.82 -4.44
CA ARG A 211 12.72 -14.56 -3.75
C ARG A 211 13.02 -14.75 -2.26
N THR A 212 13.64 -13.74 -1.67
CA THR A 212 13.83 -13.64 -0.23
C THR A 212 13.10 -12.43 0.33
N LEU A 213 12.82 -12.49 1.62
CA LEU A 213 12.34 -11.37 2.40
C LEU A 213 13.36 -11.14 3.52
N ALA A 214 13.83 -9.91 3.65
CA ALA A 214 14.65 -9.52 4.80
C ALA A 214 13.81 -8.64 5.73
N VAL A 215 13.83 -8.93 7.02
CA VAL A 215 13.26 -8.06 8.05
C VAL A 215 14.38 -7.64 8.98
N VAL A 216 14.47 -6.35 9.28
CA VAL A 216 15.50 -5.78 10.17
C VAL A 216 14.80 -5.01 11.27
N GLU A 217 15.25 -5.20 12.50
CA GLU A 217 14.86 -4.32 13.60
C GLU A 217 15.73 -3.05 13.56
N TRP A 218 15.09 -1.88 13.59
CA TRP A 218 15.77 -0.61 13.47
C TRP A 218 16.79 -0.42 14.58
N GLY A 219 18.02 -0.08 14.21
CA GLY A 219 19.16 0.00 15.12
C GLY A 219 19.88 -1.34 15.38
N ASN A 220 19.36 -2.48 14.87
CA ASN A 220 20.05 -3.77 14.89
C ASN A 220 20.57 -4.12 13.49
N PRO A 221 21.89 -4.37 13.32
CA PRO A 221 22.46 -4.66 12.00
C PRO A 221 22.14 -6.06 11.47
N HIS A 222 21.51 -6.95 12.25
CA HIS A 222 21.30 -8.35 11.87
C HIS A 222 19.91 -8.57 11.25
N PRO A 223 19.81 -8.79 9.93
CA PRO A 223 18.53 -9.09 9.27
C PRO A 223 18.10 -10.53 9.54
N TRP A 224 16.80 -10.74 9.78
CA TRP A 224 16.15 -12.03 9.56
C TRP A 224 15.90 -12.22 8.07
N VAL A 225 16.42 -13.30 7.49
CA VAL A 225 16.25 -13.61 6.05
C VAL A 225 15.34 -14.82 5.88
N MET A 226 14.15 -14.57 5.38
CA MET A 226 13.11 -15.56 5.13
C MET A 226 13.18 -16.01 3.66
N ARG A 227 13.06 -17.33 3.43
CA ARG A 227 13.26 -17.98 2.13
C ARG A 227 12.11 -18.96 1.84
N GLY A 228 12.04 -19.43 0.59
CA GLY A 228 11.04 -20.41 0.16
C GLY A 228 9.86 -19.82 -0.60
N PHE A 229 9.91 -18.52 -0.94
CA PHE A 229 8.88 -17.90 -1.76
C PHE A 229 8.87 -18.49 -3.19
N PRO A 230 7.70 -18.87 -3.72
CA PRO A 230 7.59 -19.49 -5.05
C PRO A 230 7.96 -18.52 -6.18
N GLY A 231 7.86 -17.22 -5.94
CA GLY A 231 8.15 -16.16 -6.89
C GLY A 231 8.77 -14.93 -6.24
N LYS A 232 8.85 -13.84 -7.01
CA LYS A 232 9.31 -12.54 -6.52
C LYS A 232 8.36 -12.02 -5.45
N VAL A 233 8.89 -11.45 -4.39
CA VAL A 233 8.12 -10.72 -3.37
C VAL A 233 7.71 -9.38 -3.96
N ARG A 234 6.42 -9.22 -4.24
CA ARG A 234 5.89 -8.05 -4.98
C ARG A 234 5.26 -6.99 -4.09
N SER A 235 4.63 -7.41 -3.00
CA SER A 235 3.89 -6.51 -2.11
C SER A 235 4.10 -6.94 -0.66
N LEU A 236 4.17 -5.94 0.21
CA LEU A 236 4.38 -6.06 1.65
C LEU A 236 3.31 -5.24 2.35
N ALA A 237 2.67 -5.82 3.37
CA ALA A 237 1.70 -5.11 4.19
C ALA A 237 1.91 -5.46 5.66
N TRP A 238 2.10 -4.44 6.48
CA TRP A 238 2.12 -4.59 7.94
C TRP A 238 0.72 -4.37 8.51
N SER A 239 0.36 -5.12 9.55
CA SER A 239 -0.80 -4.75 10.38
C SER A 239 -0.45 -3.53 11.23
N ASP A 240 -1.42 -2.64 11.47
CA ASP A 240 -1.27 -1.54 12.43
C ASP A 240 -1.59 -1.96 13.87
N SER A 241 -2.25 -3.10 14.02
CA SER A 241 -2.57 -3.72 15.30
C SER A 241 -1.38 -4.58 15.74
N PRO A 242 -0.83 -4.37 16.95
CA PRO A 242 0.21 -5.23 17.48
C PRO A 242 -0.38 -6.61 17.82
N THR A 243 0.40 -7.67 17.60
CA THR A 243 0.01 -8.99 18.10
C THR A 243 0.18 -9.07 19.62
N VAL A 244 -0.25 -10.19 20.22
CA VAL A 244 0.00 -10.48 21.64
C VAL A 244 1.50 -10.48 21.96
N LEU A 245 2.34 -10.76 20.95
CA LEU A 245 3.79 -10.81 21.06
C LEU A 245 4.45 -9.42 20.89
N GLY A 246 3.67 -8.39 20.56
CA GLY A 246 4.07 -6.99 20.54
C GLY A 246 4.58 -6.46 19.20
N ALA A 247 4.89 -7.33 18.24
CA ALA A 247 5.20 -6.93 16.87
C ALA A 247 3.93 -7.01 16.00
N PRO A 248 3.80 -6.18 14.95
CA PRO A 248 2.73 -6.33 13.97
C PRO A 248 2.94 -7.57 13.07
N LEU A 249 1.86 -8.08 12.49
CA LEU A 249 1.93 -9.10 11.45
C LEU A 249 2.47 -8.50 10.15
N LEU A 250 3.25 -9.29 9.42
CA LEU A 250 3.72 -8.95 8.09
C LEU A 250 3.12 -9.92 7.06
N ALA A 251 2.27 -9.40 6.17
CA ALA A 251 1.76 -10.12 5.02
C ALA A 251 2.64 -9.85 3.79
N VAL A 252 2.88 -10.89 2.99
CA VAL A 252 3.81 -10.86 1.86
C VAL A 252 3.22 -11.59 0.67
N ALA A 253 3.04 -10.88 -0.44
CA ALA A 253 2.53 -11.46 -1.68
C ALA A 253 3.67 -11.94 -2.57
N SER A 254 3.61 -13.21 -2.99
CA SER A 254 4.57 -13.82 -3.91
C SER A 254 3.88 -14.85 -4.81
N ALA A 255 3.85 -14.59 -6.11
CA ALA A 255 3.08 -15.38 -7.08
C ALA A 255 1.62 -15.46 -6.61
N GLU A 256 0.99 -16.63 -6.63
CA GLU A 256 -0.39 -16.87 -6.18
C GLU A 256 -0.56 -16.91 -4.65
N GLY A 257 0.54 -17.00 -3.89
CA GLY A 257 0.49 -17.15 -2.43
C GLY A 257 0.61 -15.82 -1.68
N VAL A 258 -0.06 -15.76 -0.53
CA VAL A 258 0.23 -14.75 0.51
C VAL A 258 0.81 -15.47 1.72
N VAL A 259 1.96 -15.02 2.20
CA VAL A 259 2.61 -15.57 3.41
C VAL A 259 2.48 -14.54 4.52
N ILE A 260 2.03 -14.98 5.69
CA ILE A 260 1.94 -14.16 6.89
C ILE A 260 3.08 -14.52 7.82
N TRP A 261 3.70 -13.52 8.44
CA TRP A 261 4.78 -13.68 9.39
C TRP A 261 4.43 -13.03 10.72
N GLU A 262 4.70 -13.74 11.81
CA GLU A 262 4.57 -13.25 13.18
C GLU A 262 5.91 -13.41 13.94
N LYS A 263 6.36 -12.33 14.58
CA LYS A 263 7.59 -12.34 15.38
C LYS A 263 7.38 -13.17 16.65
N GLN A 264 8.28 -14.10 16.88
CA GLN A 264 8.24 -14.98 18.04
C GLN A 264 8.91 -14.33 19.26
N ILE A 265 8.51 -14.75 20.47
CA ILE A 265 9.11 -14.26 21.73
C ILE A 265 10.59 -14.62 21.81
N GLN A 266 10.95 -15.82 21.36
CA GLN A 266 12.32 -16.29 21.37
C GLN A 266 13.06 -15.67 20.18
N GLU A 267 14.09 -14.86 20.46
CA GLU A 267 14.87 -14.19 19.41
C GLU A 267 15.49 -15.18 18.41
N GLU A 268 15.85 -16.38 18.87
CA GLU A 268 16.39 -17.46 18.03
C GLU A 268 15.38 -18.00 17.01
N ALA A 269 14.09 -18.00 17.35
CA ALA A 269 13.02 -18.37 16.42
C ALA A 269 12.73 -17.26 15.39
N GLY A 270 13.00 -16.00 15.75
CA GLY A 270 12.85 -14.85 14.86
C GLY A 270 11.39 -14.63 14.45
N TRP A 271 11.01 -15.18 13.30
CA TRP A 271 9.68 -15.05 12.71
C TRP A 271 9.17 -16.42 12.25
N GLU A 272 7.92 -16.71 12.58
CA GLU A 272 7.22 -17.89 12.08
C GLU A 272 6.23 -17.48 10.99
N GLY A 273 6.15 -18.27 9.93
CA GLY A 273 5.32 -17.95 8.78
C GLY A 273 4.35 -19.07 8.40
N TRP A 274 3.16 -18.69 7.94
CA TRP A 274 2.18 -19.61 7.36
C TRP A 274 1.64 -19.08 6.03
N VAL A 275 1.23 -19.99 5.16
CA VAL A 275 0.76 -19.68 3.82
C VAL A 275 -0.77 -19.59 3.79
N LEU A 276 -1.27 -18.57 3.13
CA LEU A 276 -2.66 -18.38 2.77
C LEU A 276 -2.87 -18.85 1.34
N GLU A 277 -3.51 -20.01 1.20
CA GLU A 277 -3.85 -20.62 -0.08
C GLU A 277 -5.28 -20.23 -0.47
N GLY A 278 -5.47 -19.66 -1.65
CA GLY A 278 -6.80 -19.26 -2.11
C GLY A 278 -6.87 -18.70 -3.52
N HIS A 279 -5.83 -18.00 -3.98
CA HIS A 279 -5.76 -17.47 -5.34
C HIS A 279 -5.18 -18.49 -6.31
N ARG A 280 -5.65 -18.47 -7.57
CA ARG A 280 -5.13 -19.32 -8.66
C ARG A 280 -4.14 -18.62 -9.57
N GLU A 281 -4.12 -17.29 -9.53
CA GLU A 281 -3.18 -16.47 -10.27
C GLU A 281 -2.47 -15.50 -9.34
N ASN A 282 -1.48 -14.76 -9.87
CA ASN A 282 -0.64 -13.88 -9.06
C ASN A 282 -1.47 -12.91 -8.21
N VAL A 283 -1.05 -12.74 -6.97
CA VAL A 283 -1.55 -11.70 -6.07
C VAL A 283 -0.86 -10.38 -6.44
N THR A 284 -1.65 -9.38 -6.78
CA THR A 284 -1.19 -8.06 -7.27
C THR A 284 -1.12 -7.02 -6.16
N GLY A 285 -1.94 -7.16 -5.11
CA GLY A 285 -1.92 -6.28 -3.94
C GLY A 285 -2.39 -6.98 -2.68
N ILE A 286 -1.90 -6.51 -1.54
CA ILE A 286 -2.31 -6.94 -0.21
C ILE A 286 -2.35 -5.75 0.75
N GLU A 287 -3.32 -5.70 1.65
CA GLU A 287 -3.41 -4.66 2.68
C GLU A 287 -4.29 -5.08 3.85
N PHE A 288 -3.88 -4.75 5.08
CA PHE A 288 -4.68 -4.94 6.28
C PHE A 288 -5.72 -3.83 6.44
N GLN A 289 -6.93 -4.20 6.84
CA GLN A 289 -7.93 -3.24 7.27
C GLN A 289 -7.45 -2.56 8.58
N PRO A 290 -7.44 -1.22 8.63
CA PRO A 290 -6.96 -0.48 9.80
C PRO A 290 -7.64 -0.89 11.11
N GLY A 291 -6.83 -1.00 12.17
CA GLY A 291 -7.23 -1.39 13.52
C GLY A 291 -7.64 -2.85 13.67
N THR A 292 -7.35 -3.70 12.68
CA THR A 292 -7.77 -5.11 12.67
C THR A 292 -6.73 -6.04 12.03
N PHE A 293 -6.94 -7.34 12.17
CA PHE A 293 -6.23 -8.38 11.42
C PHE A 293 -7.04 -8.91 10.21
N LEU A 294 -7.99 -8.14 9.69
CA LEU A 294 -8.65 -8.49 8.43
C LEU A 294 -7.73 -8.10 7.27
N LEU A 295 -7.25 -9.08 6.51
CA LEU A 295 -6.40 -8.84 5.34
C LEU A 295 -7.24 -8.90 4.06
N ALA A 296 -6.99 -8.01 3.12
CA ALA A 296 -7.47 -8.11 1.74
C ALA A 296 -6.32 -8.49 0.81
N SER A 297 -6.57 -9.38 -0.16
CA SER A 297 -5.65 -9.69 -1.25
C SER A 297 -6.37 -9.70 -2.59
N GLY A 298 -5.83 -8.97 -3.56
CA GLY A 298 -6.35 -8.90 -4.93
C GLY A 298 -5.46 -9.69 -5.89
N SER A 299 -6.08 -10.33 -6.89
CA SER A 299 -5.37 -11.20 -7.83
C SER A 299 -5.69 -10.88 -9.30
N GLU A 300 -4.76 -11.28 -10.17
CA GLU A 300 -4.93 -11.28 -11.63
C GLU A 300 -6.12 -12.12 -12.11
N GLU A 301 -6.64 -13.03 -11.27
CA GLU A 301 -7.81 -13.86 -11.60
C GLU A 301 -9.15 -13.10 -11.53
N GLY A 302 -9.14 -11.84 -11.09
CA GLY A 302 -10.37 -11.04 -10.95
C GLY A 302 -11.10 -11.24 -9.63
N ALA A 303 -10.40 -11.75 -8.60
CA ALA A 303 -10.95 -11.95 -7.27
C ALA A 303 -10.20 -11.13 -6.21
N VAL A 304 -10.96 -10.63 -5.21
CA VAL A 304 -10.40 -10.12 -3.95
C VAL A 304 -10.82 -11.05 -2.80
N CYS A 305 -9.84 -11.62 -2.10
CA CYS A 305 -10.08 -12.47 -0.93
C CYS A 305 -9.94 -11.66 0.37
N LEU A 306 -10.87 -11.87 1.30
CA LEU A 306 -10.84 -11.31 2.66
C LEU A 306 -10.52 -12.40 3.68
N TRP A 307 -9.41 -12.22 4.41
CA TRP A 307 -8.88 -13.19 5.36
C TRP A 307 -9.06 -12.70 6.78
N HIS A 308 -9.91 -13.37 7.54
CA HIS A 308 -10.08 -13.08 8.95
C HIS A 308 -8.86 -13.54 9.74
N SER A 309 -8.35 -12.65 10.58
CA SER A 309 -7.13 -12.84 11.38
C SER A 309 -5.91 -13.23 10.56
N ALA A 310 -5.90 -12.87 9.26
CA ALA A 310 -4.90 -13.32 8.30
C ALA A 310 -4.70 -14.85 8.31
N GLU A 311 -5.78 -15.62 8.47
CA GLU A 311 -5.74 -17.10 8.47
C GLU A 311 -6.79 -17.71 7.54
N LYS A 312 -8.04 -17.24 7.63
CA LYS A 312 -9.19 -17.91 7.00
C LYS A 312 -9.92 -16.99 6.06
N ILE A 313 -10.14 -17.44 4.84
CA ILE A 313 -11.02 -16.75 3.89
C ILE A 313 -12.43 -16.71 4.49
N ILE A 314 -12.97 -15.50 4.65
CA ILE A 314 -14.36 -15.27 5.08
C ILE A 314 -15.25 -14.79 3.94
N GLN A 315 -14.66 -14.25 2.88
CA GLN A 315 -15.35 -13.76 1.70
C GLN A 315 -14.39 -13.66 0.52
N THR A 316 -14.90 -14.00 -0.67
CA THR A 316 -14.26 -13.71 -1.95
C THR A 316 -15.20 -12.79 -2.73
N LEU A 317 -14.65 -11.71 -3.28
CA LEU A 317 -15.34 -10.70 -4.07
C LEU A 317 -14.99 -10.92 -5.54
N GLU A 318 -15.99 -11.25 -6.36
CA GLU A 318 -15.87 -11.50 -7.79
C GLU A 318 -16.92 -10.64 -8.50
N ASP A 319 -16.54 -9.42 -8.88
CA ASP A 319 -17.43 -8.43 -9.51
C ASP A 319 -17.34 -8.46 -11.05
N GLY A 320 -16.88 -9.57 -11.62
CA GLY A 320 -16.75 -9.75 -13.08
C GLY A 320 -15.60 -8.95 -13.72
N VAL A 321 -14.62 -8.54 -12.92
CA VAL A 321 -13.43 -7.81 -13.36
C VAL A 321 -12.39 -8.77 -13.94
N ASP A 322 -11.77 -8.41 -15.06
CA ASP A 322 -10.73 -9.21 -15.73
C ASP A 322 -9.34 -8.98 -15.09
N GLY A 323 -9.22 -9.30 -13.80
CA GLY A 323 -8.02 -9.14 -12.99
C GLY A 323 -7.92 -7.80 -12.28
N PHE A 324 -7.53 -7.83 -11.01
CA PHE A 324 -7.22 -6.63 -10.23
C PHE A 324 -5.73 -6.30 -10.31
N SER A 325 -5.39 -5.02 -10.40
CA SER A 325 -4.03 -4.49 -10.46
C SER A 325 -3.53 -3.96 -9.13
N CYS A 326 -4.42 -3.38 -8.33
CA CYS A 326 -4.10 -2.73 -7.07
C CYS A 326 -5.31 -2.71 -6.14
N LEU A 327 -5.06 -2.46 -4.86
CA LEU A 327 -6.10 -2.32 -3.84
C LEU A 327 -5.71 -1.26 -2.81
N SER A 328 -6.72 -0.67 -2.16
CA SER A 328 -6.51 0.25 -1.05
C SER A 328 -7.66 0.22 -0.03
N TRP A 329 -7.36 0.01 1.24
CA TRP A 329 -8.32 0.19 2.34
C TRP A 329 -8.51 1.66 2.67
N HIS A 330 -9.74 2.05 2.95
CA HIS A 330 -10.06 3.33 3.56
C HIS A 330 -9.36 3.46 4.93
N PRO A 331 -8.86 4.64 5.34
CA PRO A 331 -8.13 4.84 6.59
C PRO A 331 -8.92 4.45 7.86
N ARG A 332 -10.25 4.43 7.78
CA ARG A 332 -11.14 3.95 8.87
C ARG A 332 -11.64 2.52 8.70
N GLY A 333 -11.22 1.82 7.65
CA GLY A 333 -11.65 0.45 7.32
C GLY A 333 -13.10 0.33 6.87
N GLU A 334 -13.76 1.43 6.50
CA GLU A 334 -15.18 1.46 6.11
C GLU A 334 -15.40 1.02 4.66
N PHE A 335 -14.43 1.32 3.79
CA PHE A 335 -14.42 0.96 2.37
C PHE A 335 -13.15 0.21 2.00
N LEU A 336 -13.25 -0.64 0.99
CA LEU A 336 -12.12 -1.21 0.26
C LEU A 336 -12.28 -0.79 -1.20
N ALA A 337 -11.22 -0.31 -1.83
CA ALA A 337 -11.21 0.00 -3.26
C ALA A 337 -10.22 -0.93 -3.98
N ALA A 338 -10.53 -1.32 -5.20
CA ALA A 338 -9.59 -2.01 -6.08
C ALA A 338 -9.72 -1.53 -7.53
N GLY A 339 -8.59 -1.50 -8.22
CA GLY A 339 -8.50 -1.16 -9.63
C GLY A 339 -8.36 -2.40 -10.50
N GLY A 340 -9.09 -2.43 -11.62
CA GLY A 340 -9.08 -3.50 -12.62
C GLY A 340 -8.18 -3.20 -13.82
N ARG A 341 -7.88 -4.25 -14.58
CA ARG A 341 -7.02 -4.16 -15.78
C ARG A 341 -7.65 -3.45 -16.96
N ARG A 342 -8.97 -3.24 -16.97
CA ARG A 342 -9.70 -2.57 -18.05
C ARG A 342 -10.40 -1.28 -17.57
N GLY A 343 -9.88 -0.69 -16.50
CA GLY A 343 -10.38 0.58 -15.97
C GLY A 343 -11.44 0.45 -14.88
N GLU A 344 -11.79 -0.76 -14.43
CA GLU A 344 -12.82 -0.97 -13.43
C GLU A 344 -12.36 -0.55 -12.03
N LEU A 345 -12.89 0.54 -11.49
CA LEU A 345 -12.66 0.96 -10.11
C LEU A 345 -13.85 0.51 -9.26
N ILE A 346 -13.65 -0.54 -8.46
CA ILE A 346 -14.68 -1.09 -7.60
C ILE A 346 -14.45 -0.64 -6.17
N ILE A 347 -15.50 -0.14 -5.52
CA ILE A 347 -15.49 0.23 -4.11
C ILE A 347 -16.51 -0.63 -3.38
N TRP A 348 -16.08 -1.34 -2.35
CA TRP A 348 -16.95 -2.13 -1.49
C TRP A 348 -17.11 -1.49 -0.12
N SER A 349 -18.26 -1.69 0.51
CA SER A 349 -18.53 -1.26 1.88
C SER A 349 -19.31 -2.30 2.66
N LYS A 350 -19.37 -2.13 3.99
CA LYS A 350 -20.17 -3.01 4.86
C LYS A 350 -21.65 -2.82 4.55
N SER A 351 -22.35 -3.92 4.23
CA SER A 351 -23.81 -3.89 4.07
C SER A 351 -24.47 -3.56 5.41
N THR A 352 -24.86 -2.31 5.65
CA THR A 352 -25.86 -2.02 6.69
C THR A 352 -27.18 -2.64 6.25
N SER A 353 -27.52 -3.81 6.77
CA SER A 353 -28.89 -4.31 6.67
C SER A 353 -29.77 -3.27 7.36
N GLY A 354 -30.51 -2.48 6.59
CA GLY A 354 -31.54 -1.61 7.13
C GLY A 354 -32.47 -2.46 7.99
N ARG A 355 -32.47 -2.23 9.31
CA ARG A 355 -33.59 -2.66 10.13
C ARG A 355 -34.80 -1.92 9.59
N GLY A 356 -35.58 -2.61 8.76
CA GLY A 356 -36.89 -2.13 8.35
C GLY A 356 -37.65 -1.76 9.61
N PHE A 357 -38.00 -0.48 9.72
CA PHE A 357 -38.99 -0.02 10.67
C PHE A 357 -40.29 -0.75 10.35
N ALA A 358 -40.61 -1.79 11.13
CA ALA A 358 -41.97 -2.28 11.22
C ALA A 358 -42.82 -1.19 11.93
N ARG A 359 -43.40 -0.28 11.13
CA ARG A 359 -44.73 0.28 11.40
C ARG A 359 -45.71 -0.77 10.85
N LYS A 360 -46.71 -1.30 11.54
CA LYS A 360 -47.49 -0.92 12.72
C LYS A 360 -47.78 -2.17 13.56
#